data_AF-T0TVK5-F1
#
_entry.id   AF-T0TVK5-F1
#
_cell.length_a   1.000
_cell.length_b   1.000
_cell.length_c   1.000
_cell.angle_alpha   90.00
_cell.angle_beta   90.00
_cell.angle_gamma   90.00
#
_symmetry.space_group_name_H-M   'P 1'
#
loop_
_entity.id
_entity.type
_entity.pdbx_description
1 polymer ?
#
loop_
_entity_poly.entity_id
_entity_poly.type
_entity_poly.pdbx_seq_one_letter_code
_entity_poly.pdbx_strand_id
1 'polypeptide(L)'
;MIISNAIIGSIFHNGSIGLTNNAFSTFFITGIFIYSWDLLFKGLRDKSYRELIQGMGVFLLPILSAIPVAVLGGIFETPNGNPFVAHSVAFLLSLVPSVIMVEGGFVMVILGLLFYIFRTNRMAQIIVLAVISVIAHLFDPTGVQWMMVFAAIPMYFYNGERGSGNKNFFYIFYPSHIYLLWILASLFR
;
A
#
# COMPACT_ATOMS: atom_id res chain seq x y z
N MET A 1 0.88 -2.27 -12.76
CA MET A 1 2.10 -2.95 -12.26
C MET A 1 1.98 -4.45 -12.25
N ILE A 2 0.88 -5.06 -11.79
CA ILE A 2 0.70 -6.53 -11.73
C ILE A 2 1.08 -7.26 -13.03
N ILE A 3 0.55 -6.83 -14.19
CA ILE A 3 0.89 -7.44 -15.49
C ILE A 3 2.39 -7.31 -15.79
N SER A 4 2.94 -6.11 -15.61
CA SER A 4 4.37 -5.85 -15.83
C SER A 4 5.26 -6.66 -14.87
N ASN A 5 4.85 -6.82 -13.61
CA ASN A 5 5.55 -7.65 -12.63
C ASN A 5 5.55 -9.13 -13.07
N ALA A 6 4.42 -9.65 -13.57
CA ALA A 6 4.33 -11.02 -14.07
C ALA A 6 5.21 -11.23 -15.31
N ILE A 7 5.18 -10.30 -16.27
CA ILE A 7 6.02 -10.38 -17.47
C ILE A 7 7.51 -10.29 -17.10
N ILE A 8 7.92 -9.29 -16.34
CA ILE A 8 9.33 -9.09 -16.00
C ILE A 8 9.84 -10.20 -15.08
N GLY A 9 9.04 -10.63 -14.10
CA GLY A 9 9.37 -11.72 -13.18
C GLY A 9 9.45 -13.10 -13.85
N SER A 10 8.79 -13.31 -14.99
CA SER A 10 8.93 -14.55 -15.77
C SER A 10 10.17 -14.57 -16.68
N ILE A 11 10.76 -13.39 -16.95
CA ILE A 11 11.97 -13.26 -17.77
C ILE A 11 13.22 -13.22 -16.87
N PHE A 12 13.19 -12.39 -15.82
CA PHE A 12 14.33 -12.14 -14.93
C PHE A 12 14.06 -12.73 -13.55
N HIS A 13 14.90 -13.68 -13.14
CA HIS A 13 14.70 -14.47 -11.92
C HIS A 13 15.68 -14.06 -10.83
N ASN A 14 15.15 -13.92 -9.61
CA ASN A 14 15.90 -13.48 -8.46
C ASN A 14 15.81 -14.51 -7.31
N GLY A 15 16.16 -15.76 -7.60
CA GLY A 15 16.14 -16.86 -6.64
C GLY A 15 14.71 -17.13 -6.15
N SER A 16 14.52 -17.20 -4.83
CA SER A 16 13.20 -17.38 -4.21
C SER A 16 12.41 -16.08 -4.03
N ILE A 17 12.98 -14.92 -4.41
CA ILE A 17 12.32 -13.62 -4.25
C ILE A 17 11.41 -13.41 -5.47
N GLY A 18 10.15 -13.06 -5.22
CA GLY A 18 9.18 -12.69 -6.26
C GLY A 18 9.04 -11.17 -6.41
N LEU A 19 8.75 -10.71 -7.63
CA LEU A 19 8.50 -9.29 -7.92
C LEU A 19 7.03 -8.94 -7.64
N THR A 20 6.74 -8.45 -6.45
CA THR A 20 5.35 -8.21 -5.98
C THR A 20 5.04 -6.74 -5.67
N ASN A 21 5.97 -5.81 -5.88
CA ASN A 21 5.80 -4.39 -5.53
C ASN A 21 4.61 -3.73 -6.26
N ASN A 22 3.79 -2.99 -5.50
CA ASN A 22 2.63 -2.24 -5.97
C ASN A 22 2.13 -1.17 -4.95
N ALA A 23 2.83 -0.06 -4.75
CA ALA A 23 2.40 1.01 -3.84
C ALA A 23 1.04 1.62 -4.19
N PHE A 24 0.58 1.47 -5.44
CA PHE A 24 -0.74 1.94 -5.85
C PHE A 24 -1.88 1.24 -5.10
N SER A 25 -1.72 -0.04 -4.74
CA SER A 25 -2.72 -0.72 -3.90
C SER A 25 -2.80 -0.06 -2.53
N THR A 26 -1.65 0.23 -1.90
CA THR A 26 -1.58 0.95 -0.61
C THR A 26 -2.26 2.31 -0.67
N PHE A 27 -1.99 3.11 -1.71
CA PHE A 27 -2.65 4.42 -1.87
C PHE A 27 -4.15 4.29 -2.09
N PHE A 28 -4.59 3.32 -2.90
CA PHE A 28 -6.00 3.10 -3.16
C PHE A 28 -6.75 2.71 -1.89
N ILE A 29 -6.23 1.74 -1.13
CA ILE A 29 -6.80 1.34 0.16
C ILE A 29 -6.80 2.52 1.14
N THR A 30 -5.69 3.27 1.23
CA THR A 30 -5.64 4.50 2.04
C THR A 30 -6.75 5.48 1.66
N GLY A 31 -7.02 5.67 0.36
CA GLY A 31 -8.12 6.50 -0.13
C GLY A 31 -9.50 6.00 0.32
N ILE A 32 -9.72 4.68 0.34
CA ILE A 32 -10.96 4.08 0.88
C ILE A 32 -11.10 4.40 2.37
N PHE A 33 -10.03 4.25 3.15
CA PHE A 33 -10.05 4.56 4.59
C PHE A 33 -10.25 6.06 4.87
N ILE A 34 -9.66 6.94 4.05
CA ILE A 34 -9.90 8.39 4.13
C ILE A 34 -11.37 8.71 3.86
N TYR A 35 -11.94 8.13 2.79
CA TYR A 35 -13.35 8.34 2.45
C TYR A 35 -14.29 7.80 3.54
N SER A 36 -13.98 6.62 4.08
CA SER A 36 -14.69 6.06 5.23
C SER A 36 -14.64 6.98 6.44
N TRP A 37 -13.45 7.51 6.75
CA TRP A 37 -13.27 8.46 7.85
C TRP A 37 -14.12 9.72 7.67
N ASP A 38 -14.15 10.31 6.47
CA ASP A 38 -14.96 11.48 6.18
C ASP A 38 -16.46 11.21 6.36
N LEU A 39 -16.95 10.06 5.90
CA LEU A 39 -18.34 9.64 6.10
C LEU A 39 -18.68 9.43 7.58
N LEU A 40 -17.81 8.75 8.32
CA LEU A 40 -17.99 8.51 9.75
C LEU A 40 -18.00 9.81 10.53
N PHE A 41 -17.02 10.70 10.27
CA PHE A 41 -16.93 12.00 10.92
C PHE A 41 -18.14 12.87 10.62
N LYS A 42 -18.58 12.91 9.34
CA LYS A 42 -19.81 13.60 8.93
C LYS A 42 -21.04 13.01 9.64
N GLY A 43 -21.18 11.69 9.65
CA GLY A 43 -22.29 10.99 10.29
C GLY A 43 -22.37 11.25 11.80
N LEU A 44 -21.23 11.31 12.50
CA LEU A 44 -21.16 11.66 13.91
C LEU A 44 -21.53 13.13 14.15
N ARG A 45 -21.00 14.05 13.35
CA ARG A 45 -21.26 15.49 13.48
C ARG A 45 -22.71 15.84 13.18
N ASP A 46 -23.24 15.29 12.11
CA ASP A 46 -24.58 15.62 11.60
C ASP A 46 -25.65 14.66 12.18
N LYS A 47 -25.26 13.76 13.10
CA LYS A 47 -26.09 12.69 13.71
C LYS A 47 -26.85 11.84 12.69
N SER A 48 -26.29 11.67 11.49
CA SER A 48 -26.93 10.91 10.43
C SER A 48 -26.51 9.45 10.45
N TYR A 49 -27.49 8.58 10.72
CA TYR A 49 -27.29 7.14 10.76
C TYR A 49 -26.91 6.54 9.40
N ARG A 50 -27.39 7.13 8.31
CA ARG A 50 -27.08 6.68 6.93
C ARG A 50 -25.59 6.81 6.64
N GLU A 51 -25.02 7.98 6.89
CA GLU A 51 -23.59 8.25 6.70
C GLU A 51 -22.73 7.36 7.62
N LEU A 52 -23.17 7.10 8.85
CA LEU A 52 -22.48 6.18 9.76
C LEU A 52 -22.44 4.76 9.21
N ILE A 53 -23.58 4.21 8.76
CA ILE A 53 -23.62 2.87 8.16
C ILE A 53 -22.75 2.81 6.90
N GLN A 54 -22.86 3.81 6.02
CA GLN A 54 -22.05 3.85 4.80
C GLN A 54 -20.55 3.92 5.14
N GLY A 55 -20.17 4.78 6.09
CA GLY A 55 -18.79 4.90 6.55
C GLY A 55 -18.26 3.59 7.12
N MET A 56 -19.03 2.90 7.96
CA MET A 56 -18.68 1.58 8.49
C MET A 56 -18.59 0.51 7.39
N GLY A 57 -19.53 0.50 6.43
CA GLY A 57 -19.51 -0.43 5.32
C GLY A 57 -18.27 -0.26 4.45
N VAL A 58 -17.91 0.99 4.13
CA VAL A 58 -16.68 1.32 3.38
C VAL A 58 -15.43 0.97 4.19
N PHE A 59 -15.43 1.19 5.52
CA PHE A 59 -14.32 0.82 6.41
C PHE A 59 -14.06 -0.69 6.39
N LEU A 60 -15.14 -1.47 6.53
CA LEU A 60 -15.07 -2.92 6.63
C LEU A 60 -14.80 -3.59 5.29
N LEU A 61 -15.15 -2.96 4.18
CA LEU A 61 -14.98 -3.53 2.84
C LEU A 61 -13.55 -4.05 2.61
N PRO A 62 -12.46 -3.26 2.74
CA PRO A 62 -11.10 -3.78 2.55
C PRO A 62 -10.66 -4.88 3.52
N ILE A 63 -11.22 -4.87 4.73
CA ILE A 63 -10.88 -5.82 5.80
C ILE A 63 -11.56 -7.16 5.53
N LEU A 64 -12.86 -7.14 5.24
CA LEU A 64 -13.63 -8.35 4.94
C LEU A 64 -13.18 -8.96 3.61
N SER A 65 -12.80 -8.13 2.63
CA SER A 65 -12.19 -8.56 1.37
C SER A 65 -10.85 -9.29 1.55
N ALA A 66 -10.19 -9.19 2.71
CA ALA A 66 -8.98 -9.96 2.99
C ALA A 66 -9.24 -11.46 3.12
N ILE A 67 -10.42 -11.86 3.61
CA ILE A 67 -10.78 -13.27 3.81
C ILE A 67 -10.79 -14.05 2.48
N PRO A 68 -11.59 -13.67 1.48
CA PRO A 68 -11.59 -14.40 0.20
C PRO A 68 -10.24 -14.32 -0.50
N VAL A 69 -9.49 -13.21 -0.37
CA VAL A 69 -8.16 -13.10 -0.97
C VAL A 69 -7.17 -14.06 -0.30
N ALA A 70 -7.18 -14.18 1.03
CA ALA A 70 -6.32 -15.12 1.76
C ALA A 70 -6.67 -16.58 1.44
N VAL A 71 -7.97 -16.90 1.46
CA VAL A 71 -8.46 -18.27 1.21
C VAL A 71 -8.19 -18.68 -0.24
N LEU A 72 -8.60 -17.88 -1.22
CA LEU A 72 -8.41 -18.21 -2.64
C LEU A 72 -6.93 -18.14 -3.03
N GLY A 73 -6.16 -17.17 -2.53
CA GLY A 73 -4.72 -17.11 -2.74
C GLY A 73 -4.04 -18.40 -2.29
N GLY A 74 -4.30 -18.86 -1.06
CA GLY A 74 -3.71 -20.09 -0.53
C GLY A 74 -4.13 -21.36 -1.27
N ILE A 75 -5.37 -21.46 -1.75
CA ILE A 75 -5.85 -22.63 -2.51
C ILE A 75 -5.17 -22.73 -3.88
N PHE A 76 -5.00 -21.60 -4.57
CA PHE A 76 -4.52 -21.57 -5.95
C PHE A 76 -2.99 -21.43 -6.09
N GLU A 77 -2.26 -21.19 -5.00
CA GLU A 77 -0.79 -21.27 -4.93
C GLU A 77 -0.24 -22.70 -4.74
N THR A 78 -1.03 -23.72 -5.09
CA THR A 78 -0.58 -25.12 -4.95
C THR A 78 0.44 -25.52 -6.02
N PRO A 79 1.57 -26.19 -5.65
CA PRO A 79 2.67 -26.50 -6.57
C PRO A 79 2.31 -27.31 -7.83
N ASN A 80 1.18 -28.01 -7.80
CA ASN A 80 0.71 -28.89 -8.88
C ASN A 80 -0.53 -28.34 -9.61
N GLY A 81 -0.94 -27.10 -9.32
CA GLY A 81 -2.09 -26.45 -9.95
C GLY A 81 -1.81 -26.05 -11.40
N ASN A 82 -2.86 -25.93 -12.23
CA ASN A 82 -2.72 -25.40 -13.57
C ASN A 82 -2.24 -23.94 -13.50
N PRO A 83 -1.05 -23.61 -14.06
CA PRO A 83 -0.50 -22.25 -14.00
C PRO A 83 -1.46 -21.20 -14.56
N PHE A 84 -2.20 -21.51 -15.62
CA PHE A 84 -3.17 -20.58 -16.22
C PHE A 84 -4.28 -20.19 -15.23
N VAL A 85 -4.78 -21.16 -14.47
CA VAL A 85 -5.83 -20.93 -13.47
C VAL A 85 -5.28 -20.11 -12.31
N ALA A 86 -4.09 -20.45 -11.81
CA ALA A 86 -3.43 -19.70 -10.73
C ALA A 86 -3.21 -18.24 -11.09
N HIS A 87 -2.69 -17.94 -12.28
CA HIS A 87 -2.50 -16.57 -12.76
C HIS A 87 -3.82 -15.82 -12.95
N SER A 88 -4.85 -16.50 -13.47
CA SER A 88 -6.17 -15.90 -13.66
C SER A 88 -6.81 -15.53 -12.33
N VAL A 89 -6.73 -16.41 -11.33
CA VAL A 89 -7.22 -16.14 -9.97
C VAL A 89 -6.42 -15.02 -9.32
N ALA A 90 -5.08 -15.06 -9.37
CA ALA A 90 -4.24 -13.99 -8.84
C ALA A 90 -4.58 -12.63 -9.45
N PHE A 91 -4.83 -12.57 -10.77
CA PHE A 91 -5.29 -11.35 -11.44
C PHE A 91 -6.64 -10.88 -10.89
N LEU A 92 -7.64 -11.76 -10.75
CA LEU A 92 -8.94 -11.38 -10.20
C LEU A 92 -8.84 -10.90 -8.75
N LEU A 93 -8.06 -11.59 -7.90
CA LEU A 93 -7.83 -11.21 -6.51
C LEU A 93 -7.13 -9.86 -6.39
N SER A 94 -6.25 -9.52 -7.34
CA SER A 94 -5.56 -8.22 -7.37
C SER A 94 -6.49 -7.02 -7.62
N LEU A 95 -7.69 -7.26 -8.16
CA LEU A 95 -8.73 -6.24 -8.35
C LEU A 95 -9.55 -6.00 -7.09
N VAL A 96 -9.47 -6.92 -6.12
CA VAL A 96 -10.22 -6.82 -4.87
C VAL A 96 -9.51 -5.81 -3.94
N PRO A 97 -10.21 -4.77 -3.44
CA PRO A 97 -9.62 -3.85 -2.48
C PRO A 97 -9.39 -4.59 -1.17
N SER A 98 -8.16 -5.00 -0.88
CA SER A 98 -7.86 -5.86 0.25
C SER A 98 -6.66 -5.35 1.04
N VAL A 99 -6.79 -5.32 2.37
CA VAL A 99 -5.73 -4.85 3.27
C VAL A 99 -4.48 -5.73 3.27
N ILE A 100 -4.57 -6.98 2.80
CA ILE A 100 -3.41 -7.89 2.71
C ILE A 100 -2.64 -7.75 1.39
N MET A 101 -3.18 -7.03 0.41
CA MET A 101 -2.56 -6.80 -0.90
C MET A 101 -1.79 -5.47 -0.99
N VAL A 102 -1.64 -4.78 0.14
CA VAL A 102 -0.95 -3.49 0.21
C VAL A 102 0.57 -3.67 0.37
N GLU A 103 1.33 -2.86 -0.35
CA GLU A 103 2.79 -2.80 -0.18
C GLU A 103 3.14 -2.12 1.16
N GLY A 104 4.10 -2.71 1.88
CA GLY A 104 4.51 -2.27 3.22
C GLY A 104 3.54 -2.64 4.34
N GLY A 105 2.50 -3.42 4.05
CA GLY A 105 1.53 -3.90 5.02
C GLY A 105 0.52 -2.85 5.50
N PHE A 106 -0.45 -3.30 6.30
CA PHE A 106 -1.57 -2.46 6.73
C PHE A 106 -1.14 -1.23 7.55
N VAL A 107 0.04 -1.27 8.18
CA VAL A 107 0.62 -0.13 8.90
C VAL A 107 0.81 1.08 7.98
N MET A 108 1.15 0.89 6.71
CA MET A 108 1.29 2.00 5.74
C MET A 108 -0.04 2.68 5.43
N VAL A 109 -1.14 1.90 5.43
CA VAL A 109 -2.50 2.44 5.26
C VAL A 109 -2.87 3.30 6.46
N ILE A 110 -2.58 2.83 7.68
CA ILE A 110 -2.80 3.58 8.92
C ILE A 110 -2.00 4.88 8.90
N LEU A 111 -0.72 4.82 8.53
CA LEU A 111 0.13 6.01 8.40
C LEU A 111 -0.48 7.04 7.44
N GLY A 112 -0.92 6.60 6.25
CA GLY A 112 -1.56 7.47 5.26
C GLY A 112 -2.86 8.10 5.78
N LEU A 113 -3.69 7.33 6.50
CA LEU A 113 -4.89 7.86 7.14
C LEU A 113 -4.55 8.89 8.22
N LEU A 114 -3.58 8.62 9.09
CA LEU A 114 -3.16 9.56 10.13
C LEU A 114 -2.57 10.84 9.54
N PHE A 115 -1.81 10.74 8.44
CA PHE A 115 -1.34 11.92 7.70
C PHE A 115 -2.49 12.76 7.17
N TYR A 116 -3.57 12.13 6.71
CA TYR A 116 -4.77 12.85 6.28
C TYR A 116 -5.51 13.52 7.45
N ILE A 117 -5.65 12.83 8.58
CA ILE A 117 -6.30 13.36 9.79
C ILE A 117 -5.52 14.57 10.31
N PHE A 118 -4.20 14.47 10.39
CA PHE A 118 -3.30 15.53 10.87
C PHE A 118 -2.78 16.46 9.76
N ARG A 119 -3.45 16.53 8.61
CA ARG A 119 -2.98 17.29 7.44
C ARG A 119 -2.73 18.79 7.70
N THR A 120 -3.35 19.35 8.73
CA THR A 120 -3.16 20.75 9.14
C THR A 120 -2.01 20.97 10.12
N ASN A 121 -1.53 19.91 10.77
CA ASN A 121 -0.47 19.97 11.77
C ASN A 121 0.71 19.09 11.35
N ARG A 122 1.71 19.72 10.73
CA ARG A 122 2.91 19.05 10.26
C ARG A 122 3.72 18.38 11.36
N MET A 123 3.83 19.00 12.53
CA MET A 123 4.57 18.40 13.64
C MET A 123 3.89 17.10 14.09
N ALA A 124 2.56 17.04 14.09
CA ALA A 124 1.82 15.82 14.36
C ALA A 124 2.11 14.74 13.29
N GLN A 125 2.18 15.08 12.00
CA GLN A 125 2.56 14.12 10.95
C GLN A 125 3.98 13.56 11.16
N ILE A 126 4.94 14.42 11.51
CA ILE A 126 6.34 14.00 11.79
C ILE A 126 6.38 13.08 13.02
N ILE A 127 5.65 13.41 14.09
CA ILE A 127 5.57 12.57 15.29
C ILE A 127 4.98 11.20 14.94
N VAL A 128 3.86 11.17 14.20
CA VAL A 128 3.25 9.91 13.74
C VAL A 128 4.22 9.07 12.93
N LEU A 129 4.94 9.69 11.98
CA LEU A 129 5.98 9.03 11.19
C LEU A 129 7.06 8.43 12.08
N ALA A 130 7.58 9.20 13.04
CA ALA A 130 8.63 8.77 13.95
C ALA A 130 8.17 7.60 14.83
N VAL A 131 6.96 7.68 15.40
CA VAL A 131 6.37 6.60 16.22
C VAL A 131 6.23 5.32 15.39
N ILE A 132 5.67 5.40 14.18
CA ILE A 132 5.52 4.23 13.30
C ILE A 132 6.89 3.67 12.89
N SER A 133 7.89 4.52 12.67
CA SER A 133 9.26 4.09 12.36
C SER A 133 9.90 3.33 13.52
N VAL A 134 9.72 3.80 14.76
CA VAL A 134 10.19 3.11 15.97
C VAL A 134 9.47 1.78 16.12
N ILE A 135 8.15 1.73 15.96
CA ILE A 135 7.38 0.48 15.99
C ILE A 135 7.93 -0.50 14.93
N ALA A 136 8.15 -0.04 13.69
CA ALA A 136 8.72 -0.88 12.64
C ALA A 136 10.09 -1.46 13.04
N HIS A 137 10.97 -0.65 13.65
CA HIS A 137 12.26 -1.13 14.15
C HIS A 137 12.12 -2.14 15.29
N LEU A 138 11.16 -1.97 16.19
CA LEU A 138 10.95 -2.90 17.31
C LEU A 138 10.42 -4.26 16.85
N PHE A 139 9.59 -4.29 15.81
CA PHE A 139 9.05 -5.54 15.25
C PHE A 139 10.04 -6.25 14.32
N ASP A 140 10.81 -5.49 13.54
CA ASP A 140 11.82 -6.01 12.63
C ASP A 140 13.07 -5.11 12.60
N PRO A 141 14.02 -5.32 13.53
CA PRO A 141 15.22 -4.48 13.63
C PRO A 141 16.16 -4.60 12.43
N THR A 142 16.12 -5.72 11.71
CA THR A 142 16.99 -5.98 10.54
C THR A 142 16.36 -5.47 9.24
N GLY A 143 15.04 -5.25 9.23
CA GLY A 143 14.33 -4.63 8.13
C GLY A 143 14.71 -3.17 7.87
N VAL A 144 14.46 -2.70 6.65
CA VAL A 144 14.73 -1.32 6.22
C VAL A 144 13.56 -0.36 6.48
N GLN A 145 12.41 -0.88 6.92
CA GLN A 145 11.16 -0.12 6.99
C GLN A 145 11.24 1.08 7.95
N TRP A 146 11.96 0.94 9.07
CA TRP A 146 12.15 2.02 10.06
C TRP A 146 12.87 3.24 9.49
N MET A 147 13.65 3.08 8.42
CA MET A 147 14.39 4.17 7.77
C MET A 147 13.46 5.23 7.17
N MET A 148 12.15 4.95 7.08
CA MET A 148 11.15 5.95 6.72
C MET A 148 11.16 7.19 7.64
N VAL A 149 11.72 7.08 8.86
CA VAL A 149 11.94 8.22 9.76
C VAL A 149 12.70 9.37 9.09
N PHE A 150 13.60 9.09 8.16
CA PHE A 150 14.37 10.12 7.46
C PHE A 150 13.50 11.02 6.57
N ALA A 151 12.28 10.60 6.23
CA ALA A 151 11.30 11.47 5.56
C ALA A 151 10.86 12.66 6.44
N ALA A 152 11.12 12.63 7.75
CA ALA A 152 10.90 13.78 8.64
C ALA A 152 11.66 15.02 8.19
N ILE A 153 12.88 14.87 7.63
CA ILE A 153 13.73 15.98 7.18
C ILE A 153 13.02 16.78 6.07
N PRO A 154 12.68 16.20 4.90
CA PRO A 154 11.97 16.94 3.87
C PRO A 154 10.56 17.36 4.30
N MET A 155 9.88 16.59 5.16
CA MET A 155 8.58 16.99 5.70
C MET A 155 8.67 18.28 6.52
N TYR A 156 9.70 18.44 7.36
CA TYR A 156 9.91 19.64 8.18
C TYR A 156 10.08 20.89 7.32
N PHE A 157 10.93 20.80 6.27
CA PHE A 157 11.22 21.89 5.35
C PHE A 157 10.17 22.13 4.26
N TYR A 158 9.13 21.30 4.18
CA TYR A 158 8.05 21.50 3.21
C TYR A 158 7.42 22.89 3.40
N ASN A 159 7.11 23.65 2.35
CA ASN A 159 6.51 24.98 2.52
C ASN A 159 4.97 24.95 2.60
N GLY A 160 4.35 23.78 2.40
CA GLY A 160 2.89 23.64 2.38
C GLY A 160 2.26 23.84 0.99
N GLU A 161 3.04 24.32 0.02
CA GLU A 161 2.58 24.56 -1.34
C GLU A 161 2.77 23.31 -2.20
N ARG A 162 1.81 23.08 -3.10
CA ARG A 162 1.95 22.04 -4.11
C ARG A 162 3.12 22.39 -5.01
N GLY A 163 4.08 21.47 -5.16
CA GLY A 163 5.19 21.61 -6.11
C GLY A 163 4.71 21.68 -7.57
N SER A 164 5.65 21.71 -8.52
CA SER A 164 5.42 21.88 -9.97
C SER A 164 4.47 20.86 -10.64
N GLY A 165 3.97 19.88 -9.90
CA GLY A 165 2.84 19.04 -10.32
C GLY A 165 3.19 18.06 -11.43
N ASN A 166 4.46 17.70 -11.59
CA ASN A 166 4.91 16.72 -12.60
C ASN A 166 4.47 15.30 -12.24
N LYS A 167 3.18 15.01 -12.42
CA LYS A 167 2.56 13.70 -12.15
C LYS A 167 3.23 12.58 -12.96
N ASN A 168 3.64 12.87 -14.19
CA ASN A 168 4.24 11.89 -15.09
C ASN A 168 5.57 11.38 -14.54
N PHE A 169 6.35 12.24 -13.89
CA PHE A 169 7.58 11.83 -13.21
C PHE A 169 7.30 10.69 -12.24
N PHE A 170 6.32 10.83 -11.34
CA PHE A 170 5.99 9.79 -10.37
C PHE A 170 5.52 8.48 -11.04
N TYR A 171 4.55 8.57 -11.96
CA TYR A 171 3.94 7.39 -12.58
C TYR A 171 4.89 6.61 -13.50
N ILE A 172 5.90 7.26 -14.07
CA ILE A 172 6.93 6.60 -14.87
C ILE A 172 8.07 6.12 -13.96
N PHE A 173 8.62 7.00 -13.13
CA PHE A 173 9.76 6.71 -12.27
C PHE A 173 9.49 5.52 -11.35
N TYR A 174 8.32 5.48 -10.69
CA TYR A 174 8.00 4.44 -9.71
C TYR A 174 8.14 3.01 -10.26
N PRO A 175 7.42 2.61 -11.32
CA PRO A 175 7.62 1.29 -11.91
C PRO A 175 9.01 1.13 -12.55
N SER A 176 9.54 2.17 -13.22
CA SER A 176 10.82 2.07 -13.94
C SER A 176 12.01 1.75 -13.03
N HIS A 177 12.16 2.40 -11.88
CA HIS A 177 13.30 2.14 -11.00
C HIS A 177 13.22 0.76 -10.35
N ILE A 178 12.02 0.29 -9.97
CA ILE A 178 11.82 -1.06 -9.43
C ILE A 178 12.25 -2.10 -10.46
N TYR A 179 11.80 -1.97 -11.71
CA TYR A 179 12.15 -2.92 -12.77
C TYR A 179 13.62 -2.86 -13.15
N LEU A 180 14.21 -1.65 -13.19
CA LEU A 180 15.64 -1.49 -13.41
C LEU A 180 16.45 -2.22 -12.33
N LEU A 181 16.15 -1.97 -11.04
CA LEU A 181 16.83 -2.62 -9.92
C LEU A 181 16.65 -4.14 -9.94
N TRP A 182 15.44 -4.62 -10.26
CA TRP A 182 15.16 -6.05 -10.39
C TRP A 182 16.01 -6.73 -11.46
N ILE A 183 16.05 -6.13 -12.66
CA ILE A 183 16.84 -6.63 -13.79
C ILE A 183 18.33 -6.62 -13.43
N LEU A 184 18.84 -5.51 -12.90
CA LEU A 184 20.24 -5.42 -12.49
C LEU A 184 20.58 -6.48 -11.42
N ALA A 185 19.75 -6.67 -10.41
CA ALA A 185 19.94 -7.70 -9.40
C ALA A 185 19.96 -9.12 -9.99
N SER A 186 19.18 -9.37 -11.06
CA SER A 186 19.18 -10.65 -11.78
C SER A 186 20.43 -10.85 -12.64
N LEU A 187 21.05 -9.77 -13.11
CA LEU A 187 22.26 -9.81 -13.94
C LEU A 187 23.55 -9.90 -13.12
N PHE A 188 23.56 -9.32 -11.92
CA PHE A 188 24.70 -9.32 -10.99
C PHE A 188 24.68 -10.47 -9.98
N ARG A 189 23.78 -11.44 -10.17
CA ARG A 189 23.67 -12.63 -9.35
C ARG A 189 24.47 -13.80 -9.90
#